data_AF-A0A6M3M070-F1
#
_entry.id   AF-A0A6M3M070-F1
#
_cell.length_a   1.000
_cell.length_b   1.000
_cell.length_c   1.000
_cell.angle_alpha   90.00
_cell.angle_beta   90.00
_cell.angle_gamma   90.00
#
_symmetry.space_group_name_H-M   'P 1'
#
loop_
_entity.id
_entity.type
_entity.pdbx_description
1 polymer ?
#
loop_
_entity_poly.entity_id
_entity_poly.type
_entity_poly.pdbx_seq_one_letter_code
_entity_poly.pdbx_strand_id
1 'polypeptide(L)' 'MGKFSISYTRKAQTQPYENVTITLTCEFDDDEISPDYAFKEVRDKVNLWLNNELKSMGLK' A
#
# COMPACT_ATOMS: atom_id res chain seq x y z
N MET A 1 9.10 -11.28 22.30
CA MET A 1 8.07 -10.82 21.35
C MET A 1 8.70 -9.80 20.43
N GLY A 2 8.84 -10.15 19.15
CA GLY A 2 9.37 -9.25 18.12
C GLY A 2 8.23 -8.49 17.46
N LYS A 3 8.44 -7.21 17.16
CA LYS A 3 7.59 -6.44 16.25
C LYS A 3 8.33 -6.32 14.94
N PHE A 4 7.62 -6.45 13.83
CA PHE A 4 8.18 -6.20 12.51
C PHE A 4 7.34 -5.15 11.77
N SER A 5 7.99 -4.38 10.90
CA SER A 5 7.35 -3.35 10.10
C SER A 5 7.41 -3.72 8.62
N ILE A 6 6.29 -3.58 7.93
CA ILE A 6 6.23 -3.72 6.47
C ILE A 6 5.91 -2.36 5.87
N SER A 7 6.77 -1.94 4.95
CA SER A 7 6.55 -0.76 4.11
C SER A 7 6.34 -1.19 2.66
N TYR A 8 5.27 -0.71 2.05
CA TYR A 8 5.01 -0.90 0.62
C TYR A 8 4.81 0.44 -0.06
N THR A 9 5.62 0.70 -1.10
CA THR A 9 5.56 1.92 -1.90
C THR A 9 5.14 1.60 -3.33
N ARG A 10 4.19 2.38 -3.85
CA ARG A 10 3.76 2.29 -5.24
C ARG A 10 3.65 3.68 -5.86
N LYS A 11 4.18 3.82 -7.07
CA LYS A 11 4.03 5.00 -7.91
C LYS A 11 2.92 4.76 -8.94
N ALA A 12 1.98 5.69 -9.07
CA ALA A 12 1.01 5.73 -10.16
C ALA A 12 1.07 7.05 -10.89
N GLN A 13 0.89 6.98 -12.20
CA GLN A 13 0.72 8.15 -13.04
C GLN A 13 -0.73 8.62 -12.94
N THR A 14 -0.92 9.88 -12.57
CA THR A 14 -2.25 10.49 -12.43
C THR A 14 -2.58 11.36 -13.63
N GLN A 15 -1.65 12.20 -14.09
CA GLN A 15 -1.86 13.03 -15.28
C GLN A 15 -0.61 12.97 -16.17
N PRO A 16 -0.66 13.50 -17.43
CA PRO A 16 0.55 13.75 -18.18
C PRO A 16 1.51 14.58 -17.32
N TYR A 17 2.71 14.04 -17.08
CA TYR A 17 3.77 14.65 -16.25
C TYR A 17 3.50 14.71 -14.73
N GLU A 18 2.36 14.21 -14.23
CA GLU A 18 2.09 14.10 -12.79
C GLU A 18 2.06 12.64 -12.32
N ASN A 19 2.73 12.39 -11.20
CA ASN A 19 2.75 11.08 -10.56
C ASN A 19 2.47 11.22 -9.08
N VAL A 20 1.70 10.29 -8.54
CA VAL A 20 1.52 10.13 -7.10
C VAL A 20 2.37 8.96 -6.62
N THR A 21 3.07 9.14 -5.51
CA THR A 21 3.81 8.07 -4.82
C THR A 21 3.14 7.82 -3.49
N ILE A 22 2.77 6.57 -3.24
CA ILE A 22 2.05 6.17 -2.03
C ILE A 22 2.94 5.21 -1.28
N THR A 23 3.17 5.50 -0.02
CA THR A 23 3.89 4.62 0.89
C THR A 23 2.99 4.31 2.06
N LEU A 24 2.72 3.03 2.29
CA LEU A 24 2.05 2.57 3.51
C LEU A 24 3.06 1.79 4.33
N THR A 25 3.20 2.16 5.60
CA THR A 25 3.99 1.41 6.58
C THR A 25 3.05 0.94 7.68
N CYS A 26 3.09 -0.35 7.99
CA CYS A 26 2.33 -0.95 9.07
C CYS A 26 3.26 -1.77 9.97
N GLU A 27 2.99 -1.72 11.26
CA GLU A 27 3.69 -2.50 12.28
C GLU A 27 2.82 -3.70 12.67
N PHE A 28 3.45 -4.86 12.82
CA PHE A 28 2.81 -6.13 13.13
C PHE A 28 3.55 -6.80 14.27
N ASP A 29 2.79 -7.52 15.10
CA ASP A 29 3.33 -8.40 16.13
C ASP A 29 3.60 -9.79 15.53
N ASP A 30 4.83 -10.28 15.68
CA ASP A 30 5.33 -11.54 15.05
C ASP A 30 4.63 -12.80 15.56
N ASP A 31 3.91 -12.70 16.69
CA ASP A 31 3.18 -13.80 17.32
C ASP A 31 1.80 -14.05 16.68
N GLU A 32 1.20 -13.04 16.04
CA GLU A 32 -0.20 -13.10 15.58
C GLU A 32 -0.34 -13.25 14.05
N ILE A 33 0.64 -12.78 13.28
CA ILE A 33 0.50 -12.67 11.83
C ILE A 33 1.79 -13.10 11.12
N SER A 34 1.65 -13.96 10.12
CA SER A 34 2.78 -14.33 9.26
C SER A 34 3.22 -13.15 8.38
N PRO A 35 4.52 -12.96 8.14
CA PRO A 35 5.04 -11.89 7.29
C PRO A 35 4.41 -11.83 5.89
N ASP A 36 4.14 -12.99 5.27
CA ASP A 36 3.47 -13.06 3.96
C ASP A 36 2.03 -12.50 3.99
N TYR A 37 1.29 -12.81 5.06
CA TYR A 37 -0.07 -12.30 5.25
C TYR A 37 -0.05 -10.81 5.53
N ALA A 38 0.83 -10.34 6.43
CA ALA A 38 1.04 -8.92 6.68
C ALA A 38 1.39 -8.15 5.39
N PHE A 39 2.29 -8.69 4.58
CA PHE A 39 2.68 -8.07 3.32
C PHE A 39 1.51 -7.97 2.35
N LYS A 40 0.74 -9.05 2.22
CA LYS A 40 -0.46 -9.08 1.38
C LYS A 40 -1.46 -8.01 1.81
N GLU A 41 -1.75 -7.91 3.10
CA GLU A 41 -2.66 -6.89 3.64
C GLU A 41 -2.22 -5.45 3.33
N VAL A 42 -0.93 -5.13 3.56
CA VAL A 42 -0.37 -3.81 3.24
C VAL A 42 -0.45 -3.53 1.74
N ARG A 43 -0.11 -4.52 0.91
CA ARG A 43 -0.16 -4.40 -0.55
C ARG A 43 -1.60 -4.18 -1.06
N ASP A 44 -2.56 -4.96 -0.59
CA ASP A 44 -3.97 -4.86 -0.99
C ASP A 44 -4.55 -3.49 -0.59
N LYS A 45 -4.23 -2.99 0.61
CA LYS A 45 -4.65 -1.64 1.05
C LYS A 45 -4.09 -0.53 0.16
N VAL A 46 -2.79 -0.57 -0.17
CA VAL A 46 -2.18 0.43 -1.07
C VAL A 46 -2.81 0.36 -2.45
N ASN A 47 -3.08 -0.84 -2.97
CA ASN A 47 -3.71 -1.00 -4.27
C ASN A 47 -5.17 -0.53 -4.27
N LEU A 48 -5.92 -0.79 -3.21
CA LEU A 48 -7.29 -0.32 -3.06
C LEU A 48 -7.35 1.20 -3.01
N TRP A 49 -6.50 1.82 -2.19
CA TRP A 49 -6.38 3.28 -2.11
C TRP A 49 -6.04 3.87 -3.47
N LEU A 50 -5.00 3.34 -4.13
CA LEU A 50 -4.57 3.80 -5.44
C LEU A 50 -5.67 3.66 -6.50
N ASN A 51 -6.41 2.55 -6.51
CA ASN A 51 -7.53 2.37 -7.43
C ASN A 51 -8.68 3.34 -7.15
N ASN A 52 -8.99 3.62 -5.88
CA ASN A 52 -10.04 4.57 -5.51
C ASN A 52 -9.66 6.00 -5.90
N GLU A 53 -8.41 6.40 -5.66
CA GLU A 53 -7.89 7.71 -6.08
C GLU A 53 -7.91 7.85 -7.59
N LEU A 54 -7.39 6.86 -8.33
CA LEU A 54 -7.41 6.87 -9.80
C LEU A 54 -8.84 6.95 -10.35
N LYS A 55 -9.80 6.23 -9.74
CA LYS A 55 -11.23 6.32 -10.08
C LYS A 55 -11.82 7.69 -9.78
N SER A 56 -11.51 8.26 -8.61
CA SER A 56 -11.98 9.60 -8.23
C SER A 56 -11.45 10.69 -9.15
N MET A 57 -10.28 10.46 -9.76
CA MET A 57 -9.66 11.35 -10.76
C MET A 57 -10.14 11.06 -12.20
N GLY A 58 -11.00 10.05 -12.41
CA GLY A 58 -11.52 9.69 -13.73
C GLY A 58 -10.53 8.97 -14.66
N LEU A 59 -9.48 8.38 -14.09
CA LEU A 59 -8.36 7.78 -14.84
C LEU A 59 -8.52 6.26 -15.03
N LYS A 60 -9.49 5.64 -14.36
CA LYS A 60 -9.68 4.19 -14.34
C LYS A 60 -11.13 3.79 -14.10
#